data_AF-A0A0F8WRF2-F1
#
_entry.id   AF-A0A0F8WRF2-F1
#
_cell.length_a   1.000
_cell.length_b   1.000
_cell.length_c   1.000
_cell.angle_alpha   90.00
_cell.angle_beta   90.00
_cell.angle_gamma   90.00
#
_symmetry.space_group_name_H-M   'P 1'
#
loop_
_entity.id
_entity.type
_entity.pdbx_description
1 polymer ?
#
loop_
_entity_poly.entity_id
_entity_poly.type
_entity_poly.pdbx_seq_one_letter_code
_entity_poly.pdbx_strand_id
1 'polypeptide(L)'
;MLFALDNISNGNWEDIRTVVCILILVTTKKGSIVRLACIPVFTAILYLQLWGSSTSASTPFQVSSEGRSLGNYLHHLNLLVLIGVDLKTDATHSLWSRLKSAVFYYAFNLRGIGTVHQTKNIPELPRYFRGKSNPKYEFILRQVTIGFWEYLVADLGLSLLRRLSDERRSRYYGAGEEWISWTDGTAAQWRLRFLATLVFWPTLKVALDIGHRFGSALLTATSMTSMSEWPPMFGSITSAYKLRNFWGKFWHQFPRWSLTSYSNLITREWLRIPKQSLFGRYLNNAIVFALSGAVHLAANWKSNIFDGDVGCCLFYLSFVVGYIIEDFIQHIWNSGKGRMIGTLSPSAMKKSYSVLPYLEKAVAVAWVLGFLTIVTPWWIYPYLRQQPVLTVPYSFVDTFGMTNMLSSAGLGAVFLYQVFEARP
;
A
#
# COMPACT_ATOMS: atom_id res chain seq x y z
N MET A 1 4.29 -9.37 -28.72
CA MET A 1 4.49 -10.81 -28.98
C MET A 1 5.97 -11.17 -29.01
N LEU A 2 6.82 -10.42 -29.73
CA LEU A 2 8.28 -10.61 -29.71
C LEU A 2 8.92 -10.32 -28.33
N PHE A 3 8.43 -9.31 -27.60
CA PHE A 3 8.83 -9.04 -26.20
C PHE A 3 8.45 -10.15 -25.19
N ALA A 4 7.51 -11.04 -25.55
CA ALA A 4 7.07 -12.12 -24.67
C ALA A 4 7.92 -13.39 -24.81
N LEU A 5 8.64 -13.55 -25.93
CA LEU A 5 9.51 -14.71 -26.18
C LEU A 5 10.88 -14.53 -25.51
N ASP A 6 11.43 -13.30 -25.49
CA ASP A 6 12.64 -12.96 -24.70
C ASP A 6 12.40 -12.98 -23.18
N ASN A 7 11.15 -12.84 -22.73
CA ASN A 7 10.80 -12.94 -21.31
C ASN A 7 10.69 -14.38 -20.81
N ILE A 8 10.44 -15.35 -21.71
CA ILE A 8 10.42 -16.79 -21.39
C ILE A 8 11.84 -17.31 -21.15
N SER A 9 12.83 -16.86 -21.93
CA SER A 9 14.24 -17.24 -21.75
C SER A 9 14.86 -16.62 -20.48
N ASN A 10 14.33 -15.47 -20.02
CA ASN A 10 14.79 -14.76 -18.82
C ASN A 10 13.98 -15.06 -17.54
N GLY A 11 13.06 -16.04 -17.56
CA GLY A 11 12.33 -16.48 -16.37
C GLY A 11 11.27 -15.49 -15.84
N ASN A 12 10.80 -14.55 -16.66
CA ASN A 12 9.80 -13.56 -16.25
C ASN A 12 8.37 -14.11 -16.42
N TRP A 13 8.04 -15.11 -15.60
CA TRP A 13 6.75 -15.81 -15.60
C TRP A 13 5.54 -14.95 -15.20
N GLU A 14 5.78 -13.77 -14.61
CA GLU A 14 4.72 -12.86 -14.15
C GLU A 14 3.98 -12.21 -15.32
N ASP A 15 4.74 -11.75 -16.31
CA ASP A 15 4.18 -11.13 -17.51
C ASP A 15 3.35 -12.15 -18.31
N ILE A 16 3.82 -13.40 -18.38
CA ILE A 16 3.12 -14.49 -19.04
C ILE A 16 1.76 -14.73 -18.37
N ARG A 17 1.72 -14.86 -17.03
CA ARG A 17 0.47 -15.06 -16.30
C ARG A 17 -0.52 -13.92 -16.54
N THR A 18 -0.03 -12.68 -16.55
CA THR A 18 -0.86 -11.48 -16.81
C THR A 18 -1.44 -11.50 -18.22
N VAL A 19 -0.64 -11.81 -19.23
CA VAL A 19 -1.08 -11.95 -20.62
C VAL A 19 -2.12 -13.07 -20.76
N VAL A 20 -1.86 -14.24 -20.17
CA VAL A 20 -2.81 -15.37 -20.17
C VAL A 20 -4.12 -14.97 -19.48
N CYS A 21 -4.06 -14.27 -18.35
CA CYS A 21 -5.25 -13.77 -17.66
C CYS A 21 -6.08 -12.85 -18.56
N ILE A 22 -5.44 -11.89 -19.24
CA ILE A 22 -6.09 -10.98 -20.19
C ILE A 22 -6.76 -11.77 -21.32
N LEU A 23 -6.06 -12.73 -21.92
CA LEU A 23 -6.60 -13.55 -23.00
C LEU A 23 -7.81 -14.36 -22.55
N ILE A 24 -7.75 -15.01 -21.39
CA ILE A 24 -8.90 -15.77 -20.84
C ILE A 24 -10.07 -14.81 -20.57
N LEU A 25 -9.82 -13.65 -19.99
CA LEU A 25 -10.85 -12.66 -19.68
C LEU A 25 -11.57 -12.16 -20.95
N VAL A 26 -10.83 -11.99 -22.05
CA VAL A 26 -11.36 -11.54 -23.34
C VAL A 26 -11.93 -12.67 -24.19
N THR A 27 -11.65 -13.94 -23.94
CA THR A 27 -12.13 -15.04 -24.80
C THR A 27 -13.26 -15.85 -24.18
N THR A 28 -13.40 -15.81 -22.85
CA THR A 28 -14.31 -16.68 -22.09
C THR A 28 -15.39 -15.88 -21.36
N LYS A 29 -16.57 -16.49 -21.19
CA LYS A 29 -17.65 -15.96 -20.33
C LYS A 29 -17.42 -16.31 -18.86
N LYS A 30 -18.09 -15.60 -17.95
CA LYS A 30 -18.12 -15.94 -16.52
C LYS A 30 -18.54 -17.41 -16.33
N GLY A 31 -17.86 -18.11 -15.42
CA GLY A 31 -18.15 -19.51 -15.09
C GLY A 31 -17.69 -20.53 -16.13
N SER A 32 -16.97 -20.14 -17.18
CA SER A 32 -16.38 -21.09 -18.13
C SER A 32 -15.38 -22.04 -17.43
N ILE A 33 -15.38 -23.32 -17.82
CA ILE A 33 -14.45 -24.33 -17.29
C ILE A 33 -12.99 -23.94 -17.50
N VAL A 34 -12.67 -23.20 -18.58
CA VAL A 34 -11.33 -22.67 -18.85
C VAL A 34 -10.83 -21.76 -17.73
N ARG A 35 -11.73 -20.97 -17.12
CA ARG A 35 -11.37 -20.09 -15.99
C ARG A 35 -11.10 -20.89 -14.71
N LEU A 36 -11.73 -22.04 -14.52
CA LEU A 36 -11.43 -22.92 -13.39
C LEU A 36 -10.13 -23.70 -13.64
N ALA A 37 -9.91 -24.14 -14.87
CA ALA A 37 -8.70 -24.85 -15.29
C ALA A 37 -7.44 -23.98 -15.20
N CYS A 38 -7.55 -22.64 -15.16
CA CYS A 38 -6.40 -21.77 -14.99
C CYS A 38 -5.84 -21.78 -13.56
N ILE A 39 -6.61 -22.23 -12.55
CA ILE A 39 -6.15 -22.29 -11.15
C ILE A 39 -4.87 -23.13 -11.01
N PRO A 40 -4.84 -24.42 -11.38
CA PRO A 40 -3.61 -25.22 -11.26
C PRO A 40 -2.43 -24.65 -12.04
N VAL A 41 -2.68 -24.07 -13.23
CA VAL A 41 -1.64 -23.44 -14.05
C VAL A 41 -1.05 -22.21 -13.36
N PHE A 42 -1.91 -21.32 -12.86
CA PHE A 42 -1.46 -20.11 -12.16
C PHE A 42 -0.77 -20.43 -10.83
N THR A 43 -1.21 -21.49 -10.14
CA THR A 43 -0.55 -22.00 -8.94
C THR A 43 0.83 -22.56 -9.26
N ALA A 44 0.98 -23.34 -10.34
CA ALA A 44 2.28 -23.83 -10.78
C ALA A 44 3.23 -22.68 -11.14
N ILE A 45 2.74 -21.67 -11.86
CA ILE A 45 3.51 -20.44 -12.16
C ILE A 45 3.93 -19.74 -10.86
N LEU A 46 3.02 -19.57 -9.91
CA LEU A 46 3.34 -18.96 -8.62
C LEU A 46 4.41 -19.76 -7.88
N TYR A 47 4.30 -21.09 -7.85
CA TYR A 47 5.31 -21.96 -7.24
C TYR A 47 6.69 -21.74 -7.88
N LEU A 48 6.77 -21.74 -9.21
CA LEU A 48 8.02 -21.46 -9.94
C LEU A 48 8.55 -20.04 -9.69
N GLN A 49 7.68 -19.07 -9.41
CA GLN A 49 8.09 -17.69 -9.08
C GLN A 49 8.65 -17.54 -7.66
N LEU A 50 8.14 -18.32 -6.71
CA LEU A 50 8.57 -18.30 -5.31
C LEU A 50 9.84 -19.14 -5.10
N TRP A 51 9.99 -20.23 -5.85
CA TRP A 51 11.07 -21.20 -5.71
C TRP A 51 12.05 -21.22 -6.88
N GLY A 52 11.83 -20.39 -7.90
CA GLY A 52 12.81 -20.12 -8.96
C GLY A 52 14.00 -19.31 -8.43
N SER A 53 14.98 -19.04 -9.29
CA SER A 53 16.21 -18.31 -8.94
C SER A 53 15.90 -17.08 -8.08
N SER A 54 16.22 -17.17 -6.79
CA SER A 54 16.06 -16.06 -5.85
C SER A 54 16.93 -14.90 -6.31
N THR A 55 16.33 -13.75 -6.56
CA THR A 55 17.10 -12.52 -6.78
C THR A 55 17.54 -12.01 -5.42
N SER A 56 18.84 -11.89 -5.19
CA SER A 56 19.33 -11.10 -4.05
C SER A 56 18.83 -9.67 -4.27
N ALA A 57 17.70 -9.30 -3.64
CA ALA A 57 17.08 -8.01 -3.86
C ALA A 57 18.11 -6.92 -3.54
N SER A 58 18.44 -6.11 -4.54
CA SER A 58 19.47 -5.06 -4.45
C SER A 58 18.88 -3.67 -4.29
N THR A 59 17.55 -3.56 -4.15
CA THR A 59 16.85 -2.31 -3.87
C THR A 59 15.55 -2.57 -3.10
N PRO A 60 15.04 -1.61 -2.31
CA PRO A 60 13.73 -1.75 -1.66
C PRO A 60 12.58 -1.70 -2.68
N PHE A 61 12.82 -1.16 -3.87
CA PHE A 61 11.87 -1.22 -4.98
C PHE A 61 11.72 -2.64 -5.52
N GLN A 62 12.81 -3.40 -5.62
CA GLN A 62 12.76 -4.83 -5.98
C GLN A 62 12.00 -5.63 -4.93
N VAL A 63 12.31 -5.47 -3.64
CA VAL A 63 11.55 -6.12 -2.55
C VAL A 63 10.04 -5.82 -2.65
N SER A 64 9.69 -4.54 -2.84
CA SER A 64 8.29 -4.13 -3.01
C SER A 64 7.64 -4.71 -4.28
N SER A 65 8.44 -4.99 -5.31
CA SER A 65 8.00 -5.65 -6.53
C SER A 65 7.88 -7.17 -6.40
N GLU A 66 8.63 -7.80 -5.50
CA GLU A 66 8.63 -9.26 -5.33
C GLU A 66 7.33 -9.80 -4.73
N GLY A 67 6.68 -9.02 -3.85
CA GLY A 67 5.34 -9.30 -3.35
C GLY A 67 4.25 -9.26 -4.44
N ARG A 68 4.52 -8.69 -5.62
CA ARG A 68 3.56 -8.68 -6.75
C ARG A 68 3.27 -10.08 -7.25
N SER A 69 4.18 -11.04 -7.08
CA SER A 69 3.97 -12.44 -7.50
C SER A 69 2.68 -13.03 -6.92
N LEU A 70 2.54 -13.07 -5.59
CA LEU A 70 1.33 -13.54 -4.92
C LEU A 70 0.17 -12.53 -5.06
N GLY A 71 0.44 -11.22 -4.99
CA GLY A 71 -0.59 -10.19 -5.15
C GLY A 71 -1.33 -10.28 -6.50
N ASN A 72 -0.58 -10.43 -7.59
CA ASN A 72 -1.13 -10.58 -8.94
C ASN A 72 -1.77 -11.95 -9.15
N TYR A 73 -1.25 -13.02 -8.53
CA TYR A 73 -1.95 -14.31 -8.52
C TYR A 73 -3.36 -14.18 -7.93
N LEU A 74 -3.47 -13.58 -6.74
CA LEU A 74 -4.75 -13.35 -6.07
C LEU A 74 -5.65 -12.44 -6.90
N HIS A 75 -5.10 -11.38 -7.51
CA HIS A 75 -5.88 -10.48 -8.36
C HIS A 75 -6.41 -11.16 -9.63
N HIS A 76 -5.59 -11.94 -10.33
CA HIS A 76 -6.02 -12.65 -11.53
C HIS A 76 -7.11 -13.68 -11.24
N LEU A 77 -6.96 -14.47 -10.18
CA LEU A 77 -8.02 -15.39 -9.75
C LEU A 77 -9.28 -14.65 -9.30
N ASN A 78 -9.12 -13.48 -8.66
CA ASN A 78 -10.25 -12.63 -8.32
C ASN A 78 -11.04 -12.21 -9.57
N LEU A 79 -10.35 -11.77 -10.62
CA LEU A 79 -10.98 -11.36 -11.89
C LEU A 79 -11.64 -12.53 -12.62
N LEU A 80 -10.96 -13.66 -12.73
CA LEU A 80 -11.42 -14.79 -13.55
C LEU A 80 -12.47 -15.64 -12.84
N VAL A 81 -12.27 -15.92 -11.54
CA VAL A 81 -13.01 -16.95 -10.80
C VAL A 81 -13.93 -16.34 -9.75
N LEU A 82 -13.41 -15.56 -8.79
CA LEU A 82 -14.20 -15.15 -7.63
C LEU A 82 -15.29 -14.13 -8.01
N ILE A 83 -14.88 -12.99 -8.57
CA ILE A 83 -15.83 -11.99 -9.09
C ILE A 83 -16.34 -12.44 -10.45
N GLY A 84 -15.44 -12.98 -11.28
CA GLY A 84 -15.74 -13.50 -12.60
C GLY A 84 -16.21 -12.39 -13.53
N VAL A 85 -15.36 -11.40 -13.79
CA VAL A 85 -15.65 -10.28 -14.70
C VAL A 85 -16.00 -10.84 -16.09
N ASP A 86 -17.13 -10.42 -16.66
CA ASP A 86 -17.58 -10.86 -17.98
C ASP A 86 -17.50 -9.70 -18.98
N LEU A 87 -16.54 -9.78 -19.90
CA LEU A 87 -16.39 -8.83 -21.00
C LEU A 87 -16.98 -9.35 -22.31
N LYS A 88 -17.56 -10.57 -22.33
CA LYS A 88 -18.03 -11.24 -23.54
C LYS A 88 -19.52 -11.05 -23.78
N THR A 89 -20.31 -10.98 -22.71
CA THR A 89 -21.76 -10.80 -22.78
C THR A 89 -22.16 -9.37 -23.15
N ASP A 90 -21.24 -8.41 -23.04
CA ASP A 90 -21.43 -7.03 -23.47
C ASP A 90 -21.27 -6.95 -25.00
N ALA A 91 -22.32 -7.39 -25.71
CA ALA A 91 -22.35 -7.63 -27.16
C ALA A 91 -22.07 -6.38 -28.03
N THR A 92 -21.96 -5.21 -27.41
CA THR A 92 -21.67 -3.91 -28.02
C THR A 92 -20.16 -3.65 -28.21
N HIS A 93 -19.28 -4.47 -27.62
CA HIS A 93 -17.84 -4.20 -27.59
C HIS A 93 -17.04 -5.03 -28.61
N SER A 94 -16.33 -4.35 -29.51
CA SER A 94 -15.35 -4.97 -30.42
C SER A 94 -14.23 -5.68 -29.64
N LEU A 95 -13.51 -6.63 -30.29
CA LEU A 95 -12.36 -7.31 -29.67
C LEU A 95 -11.33 -6.31 -29.11
N TRP A 96 -11.06 -5.23 -29.84
CA TRP A 96 -10.18 -4.15 -29.38
C TRP A 96 -10.70 -3.44 -28.12
N SER A 97 -12.01 -3.17 -28.04
CA SER A 97 -12.61 -2.58 -26.86
C SER A 97 -12.52 -3.51 -25.64
N ARG A 98 -12.68 -4.81 -25.85
CA ARG A 98 -12.56 -5.84 -24.81
C ARG A 98 -11.12 -6.01 -24.34
N LEU A 99 -10.15 -6.02 -25.26
CA LEU A 99 -8.71 -6.00 -24.95
C LEU A 99 -8.32 -4.75 -24.16
N LYS A 100 -8.73 -3.56 -24.64
CA LYS A 100 -8.51 -2.30 -23.93
C LYS A 100 -9.08 -2.37 -22.52
N SER A 101 -10.29 -2.90 -22.37
CA SER A 101 -10.93 -3.03 -21.06
C SER A 101 -10.21 -4.00 -20.15
N ALA A 102 -9.84 -5.19 -20.65
CA ALA A 102 -9.10 -6.19 -19.89
C ALA A 102 -7.74 -5.66 -19.40
N VAL A 103 -7.03 -4.91 -20.23
CA VAL A 103 -5.73 -4.30 -19.88
C VAL A 103 -5.92 -3.16 -18.88
N PHE A 104 -6.69 -2.13 -19.24
CA PHE A 104 -6.70 -0.87 -18.51
C PHE A 104 -7.69 -0.83 -17.34
N TYR A 105 -8.82 -1.54 -17.40
CA TYR A 105 -9.81 -1.54 -16.32
C TYR A 105 -9.70 -2.73 -15.37
N TYR A 106 -8.94 -3.78 -15.73
CA TYR A 106 -8.88 -4.99 -14.92
C TYR A 106 -7.44 -5.42 -14.57
N ALA A 107 -6.52 -5.55 -15.53
CA ALA A 107 -5.16 -6.00 -15.22
C ALA A 107 -4.35 -4.97 -14.43
N PHE A 108 -4.36 -3.69 -14.86
CA PHE A 108 -3.58 -2.62 -14.22
C PHE A 108 -4.38 -1.74 -13.25
N ASN A 109 -5.70 -1.89 -13.21
CA ASN A 109 -6.59 -1.14 -12.33
C ASN A 109 -6.98 -1.97 -11.10
N LEU A 110 -6.02 -2.13 -10.20
CA LEU A 110 -6.17 -2.91 -8.96
C LEU A 110 -7.24 -2.35 -8.00
N ARG A 111 -7.73 -1.13 -8.25
CA ARG A 111 -8.76 -0.45 -7.44
C ARG A 111 -10.15 -0.47 -8.07
N GLY A 112 -10.28 -1.02 -9.29
CA GLY A 112 -11.54 -1.06 -10.04
C GLY A 112 -12.09 0.33 -10.40
N ILE A 113 -11.23 1.34 -10.55
CA ILE A 113 -11.59 2.71 -10.93
C ILE A 113 -12.50 2.72 -12.16
N GLY A 114 -13.63 3.43 -12.09
CA GLY A 114 -14.60 3.53 -13.19
C GLY A 114 -15.45 2.28 -13.43
N THR A 115 -15.37 1.26 -12.57
CA THR A 115 -16.18 0.04 -12.67
C THR A 115 -17.14 -0.12 -11.49
N VAL A 116 -18.10 -1.05 -11.60
CA VAL A 116 -18.98 -1.45 -10.48
C VAL A 116 -18.24 -2.03 -9.27
N HIS A 117 -16.96 -2.40 -9.45
CA HIS A 117 -16.09 -2.95 -8.43
C HIS A 117 -15.15 -1.90 -7.81
N GLN A 118 -15.37 -0.61 -8.07
CA GLN A 118 -14.53 0.46 -7.54
C GLN A 118 -14.45 0.40 -6.01
N THR A 119 -13.22 0.40 -5.51
CA THR A 119 -12.94 0.40 -4.08
C THR A 119 -13.49 1.67 -3.40
N LYS A 120 -13.93 1.56 -2.14
CA LYS A 120 -14.43 2.71 -1.36
C LYS A 120 -13.29 3.61 -0.88
N ASN A 121 -13.59 4.90 -0.70
CA ASN A 121 -12.67 5.94 -0.20
C ASN A 121 -11.47 6.22 -1.12
N ILE A 122 -11.65 6.08 -2.43
CA ILE A 122 -10.64 6.51 -3.40
C ILE A 122 -10.45 8.04 -3.28
N PRO A 123 -9.21 8.53 -3.19
CA PRO A 123 -8.95 9.97 -3.18
C PRO A 123 -9.48 10.63 -4.45
N GLU A 124 -10.14 11.77 -4.29
CA GLU A 124 -10.56 12.59 -5.42
C GLU A 124 -9.35 13.19 -6.15
N LEU A 125 -9.54 13.52 -7.42
CA LEU A 125 -8.56 14.32 -8.14
C LEU A 125 -8.35 15.67 -7.42
N PRO A 126 -7.09 16.14 -7.31
CA PRO A 126 -6.77 17.45 -6.73
C PRO A 126 -7.61 18.58 -7.32
N ARG A 127 -8.09 19.47 -6.45
CA ARG A 127 -8.82 20.69 -6.85
C ARG A 127 -8.00 21.59 -7.78
N TYR A 128 -6.66 21.48 -7.71
CA TYR A 128 -5.68 22.08 -8.62
C TYR A 128 -6.10 22.07 -10.11
N PHE A 129 -6.75 21.00 -10.57
CA PHE A 129 -7.12 20.86 -11.97
C PHE A 129 -8.39 21.62 -12.38
N ARG A 130 -9.18 22.11 -11.43
CA ARG A 130 -10.41 22.84 -11.71
C ARG A 130 -10.06 24.20 -12.31
N GLY A 131 -10.63 24.51 -13.48
CA GLY A 131 -10.42 25.80 -14.17
C GLY A 131 -9.09 25.91 -14.92
N LYS A 132 -8.28 24.85 -15.00
CA LYS A 132 -7.08 24.83 -15.85
C LYS A 132 -7.47 24.77 -17.32
N SER A 133 -6.82 25.57 -18.17
CA SER A 133 -7.06 25.62 -19.61
C SER A 133 -6.65 24.32 -20.32
N ASN A 134 -5.56 23.68 -19.86
CA ASN A 134 -5.13 22.36 -20.34
C ASN A 134 -4.88 21.37 -19.18
N PRO A 135 -5.93 20.75 -18.63
CA PRO A 135 -5.81 19.83 -17.50
C PRO A 135 -4.92 18.61 -17.77
N LYS A 136 -4.86 18.15 -19.03
CA LYS A 136 -4.02 17.02 -19.43
C LYS A 136 -2.53 17.35 -19.27
N TYR A 137 -2.08 18.47 -19.84
CA TYR A 137 -0.70 18.92 -19.73
C TYR A 137 -0.31 19.18 -18.27
N GLU A 138 -1.18 19.88 -17.54
CA GLU A 138 -1.02 20.17 -16.11
C GLU A 138 -0.90 18.91 -15.26
N PHE A 139 -1.70 17.89 -15.58
CA PHE A 139 -1.60 16.59 -14.93
C PHE A 139 -0.23 15.96 -15.17
N ILE A 140 0.21 15.86 -16.43
CA ILE A 140 1.49 15.24 -16.80
C ILE A 140 2.65 15.97 -16.10
N LEU A 141 2.69 17.30 -16.18
CA LEU A 141 3.73 18.11 -15.54
C LEU A 141 3.74 17.87 -14.03
N ARG A 142 2.57 17.96 -13.38
CA ARG A 142 2.44 17.74 -11.94
C ARG A 142 2.88 16.34 -11.51
N GLN A 143 2.52 15.29 -12.26
CA GLN A 143 2.93 13.92 -11.94
C GLN A 143 4.44 13.74 -12.05
N VAL A 144 5.06 14.23 -13.13
CA VAL A 144 6.50 14.13 -13.36
C VAL A 144 7.28 14.89 -12.28
N THR A 145 6.90 16.14 -11.98
CA THR A 145 7.60 16.95 -10.98
C THR A 145 7.48 16.36 -9.58
N ILE A 146 6.29 15.89 -9.19
CA ILE A 146 6.11 15.21 -7.89
C ILE A 146 6.90 13.90 -7.88
N GLY A 147 6.88 13.11 -8.95
CA GLY A 147 7.63 11.85 -9.03
C GLY A 147 9.15 12.04 -8.85
N PHE A 148 9.74 13.09 -9.42
CA PHE A 148 11.15 13.43 -9.20
C PHE A 148 11.43 13.84 -7.75
N TRP A 149 10.56 14.66 -7.15
CA TRP A 149 10.71 15.03 -5.75
C TRP A 149 10.55 13.83 -4.82
N GLU A 150 9.59 12.94 -5.10
CA GLU A 150 9.38 11.69 -4.37
C GLU A 150 10.61 10.78 -4.46
N TYR A 151 11.25 10.69 -5.63
CA TYR A 151 12.52 9.97 -5.80
C TYR A 151 13.63 10.54 -4.90
N LEU A 152 13.79 11.87 -4.85
CA LEU A 152 14.76 12.53 -3.98
C LEU A 152 14.51 12.22 -2.51
N VAL A 153 13.25 12.26 -2.07
CA VAL A 153 12.86 11.92 -0.69
C VAL A 153 13.14 10.45 -0.39
N ALA A 154 12.90 9.55 -1.35
CA ALA A 154 13.21 8.13 -1.19
C ALA A 154 14.73 7.90 -1.04
N ASP A 155 15.55 8.52 -1.88
CA ASP A 155 17.02 8.47 -1.80
C ASP A 155 17.54 8.99 -0.45
N LEU A 156 16.99 10.10 0.04
CA LEU A 156 17.30 10.64 1.37
C LEU A 156 16.97 9.66 2.50
N GLY A 157 15.75 9.14 2.51
CA GLY A 157 15.30 8.20 3.54
C GLY A 157 16.13 6.93 3.58
N LEU A 158 16.39 6.34 2.41
CA LEU A 158 17.23 5.14 2.28
C LEU A 158 18.68 5.41 2.65
N SER A 159 19.23 6.56 2.24
CA SER A 159 20.59 6.96 2.60
C SER A 159 20.76 7.20 4.10
N LEU A 160 19.75 7.71 4.81
CA LEU A 160 19.77 7.83 6.27
C LEU A 160 19.87 6.46 6.95
N LEU A 161 19.11 5.48 6.46
CA LEU A 161 19.13 4.11 6.98
C LEU A 161 20.45 3.40 6.64
N ARG A 162 20.98 3.61 5.43
CA ARG A 162 22.25 3.02 4.98
C ARG A 162 23.46 3.55 5.75
N ARG A 163 23.46 4.83 6.15
CA ARG A 163 24.57 5.47 6.88
C ARG A 163 24.71 5.06 8.35
N LEU A 164 23.85 4.18 8.85
CA LEU A 164 24.04 3.59 10.18
C LEU A 164 25.31 2.72 10.19
N SER A 165 26.19 2.92 11.17
CA SER A 165 27.36 2.06 11.35
C SER A 165 26.94 0.63 11.67
N ASP A 166 27.76 -0.36 11.30
CA ASP A 166 27.47 -1.77 11.56
C ASP A 166 27.29 -2.06 13.06
N GLU A 167 28.08 -1.40 13.90
CA GLU A 167 27.94 -1.43 15.36
C GLU A 167 26.56 -0.95 15.83
N ARG A 168 26.09 0.19 15.32
CA ARG A 168 24.77 0.74 15.65
C ARG A 168 23.66 -0.15 15.11
N ARG A 169 23.84 -0.69 13.91
CA ARG A 169 22.87 -1.60 13.29
C ARG A 169 22.72 -2.88 14.10
N SER A 170 23.82 -3.51 14.46
CA SER A 170 23.84 -4.71 15.30
C SER A 170 23.23 -4.42 16.69
N ARG A 171 23.62 -3.31 17.32
CA ARG A 171 23.16 -2.96 18.67
C ARG A 171 21.67 -2.61 18.78
N TYR A 172 21.10 -1.92 17.80
CA TYR A 172 19.76 -1.35 17.92
C TYR A 172 18.73 -1.98 16.96
N TYR A 173 19.19 -2.66 15.92
CA TYR A 173 18.36 -3.29 14.88
C TYR A 173 18.74 -4.77 14.64
N GLY A 174 19.59 -5.34 15.52
CA GLY A 174 20.03 -6.73 15.47
C GLY A 174 18.90 -7.73 15.58
N ALA A 175 19.19 -9.00 15.31
CA ALA A 175 18.20 -10.07 15.47
C ALA A 175 17.71 -10.11 16.93
N GLY A 176 16.40 -10.20 17.13
CA GLY A 176 15.81 -10.15 18.46
C GLY A 176 15.41 -8.75 18.91
N GLU A 177 16.07 -7.71 18.40
CA GLU A 177 15.81 -6.33 18.78
C GLU A 177 14.43 -5.86 18.33
N GLU A 178 13.76 -6.54 17.41
CA GLU A 178 12.36 -6.26 17.07
C GLU A 178 11.37 -6.63 18.19
N TRP A 179 11.70 -7.60 19.06
CA TRP A 179 10.80 -8.20 20.06
C TRP A 179 10.87 -7.58 21.46
N ILE A 180 11.67 -6.53 21.64
CA ILE A 180 11.92 -5.92 22.94
C ILE A 180 10.60 -5.57 23.65
N SER A 181 10.48 -6.04 24.89
CA SER A 181 9.41 -5.69 25.82
C SER A 181 9.45 -4.21 26.18
N TRP A 182 8.30 -3.64 26.53
CA TRP A 182 8.22 -2.30 27.11
C TRP A 182 9.13 -2.10 28.33
N THR A 183 9.37 -3.17 29.11
CA THR A 183 10.23 -3.14 30.31
C THR A 183 11.71 -3.20 30.03
N ASP A 184 12.12 -3.80 28.91
CA ASP A 184 13.51 -4.17 28.67
C ASP A 184 14.21 -3.15 27.74
N GLY A 185 13.42 -2.32 27.05
CA GLY A 185 13.93 -1.32 26.12
C GLY A 185 14.48 -0.07 26.80
N THR A 186 15.73 0.29 26.48
CA THR A 186 16.30 1.58 26.91
C THR A 186 15.60 2.77 26.24
N ALA A 187 15.67 3.95 26.85
CA ALA A 187 15.13 5.18 26.25
C ALA A 187 15.75 5.50 24.86
N ALA A 188 17.03 5.18 24.68
CA ALA A 188 17.71 5.31 23.38
C ALA A 188 17.10 4.37 22.33
N GLN A 189 16.80 3.12 22.71
CA GLN A 189 16.20 2.13 21.82
C GLN A 189 14.79 2.53 21.38
N TRP A 190 13.96 3.01 22.31
CA TRP A 190 12.62 3.53 21.98
C TRP A 190 12.68 4.79 21.10
N ARG A 191 13.63 5.68 21.35
CA ARG A 191 13.85 6.86 20.50
C ARG A 191 14.24 6.45 19.08
N LEU A 192 15.16 5.51 18.92
CA LEU A 192 15.59 5.02 17.61
C LEU A 192 14.48 4.28 16.86
N ARG A 193 13.69 3.44 17.56
CA ARG A 193 12.48 2.81 17.01
C ARG A 193 11.49 3.84 16.45
N PHE A 194 11.23 4.89 17.22
CA PHE A 194 10.34 5.98 16.80
C PHE A 194 10.89 6.70 15.56
N LEU A 195 12.17 7.06 15.56
CA LEU A 195 12.81 7.72 14.42
C LEU A 195 12.84 6.83 13.17
N ALA A 196 13.16 5.54 13.31
CA ALA A 196 13.14 4.58 12.22
C ALA A 196 11.73 4.47 11.62
N THR A 197 10.69 4.44 12.46
CA THR A 197 9.29 4.45 12.03
C THR A 197 8.96 5.73 11.25
N LEU A 198 9.39 6.90 11.74
CA LEU A 198 9.17 8.19 11.08
C LEU A 198 9.90 8.33 9.75
N VAL A 199 11.04 7.67 9.56
CA VAL A 199 11.77 7.65 8.29
C VAL A 199 11.17 6.62 7.33
N PHE A 200 10.86 5.43 7.83
CA PHE A 200 10.41 4.31 7.01
C PHE A 200 9.09 4.59 6.29
N TRP A 201 8.04 5.02 7.00
CA TRP A 201 6.71 5.15 6.43
C TRP A 201 6.62 6.18 5.28
N PRO A 202 7.19 7.40 5.41
CA PRO A 202 7.27 8.34 4.30
C PRO A 202 8.12 7.81 3.14
N THR A 203 9.27 7.19 3.42
CA THR A 203 10.16 6.60 2.41
C THR A 203 9.43 5.54 1.59
N LEU A 204 8.74 4.62 2.27
CA LEU A 204 7.94 3.58 1.62
C LEU A 204 6.80 4.18 0.81
N LYS A 205 6.08 5.17 1.36
CA LYS A 205 5.00 5.86 0.64
C LYS A 205 5.50 6.41 -0.69
N VAL A 206 6.57 7.22 -0.68
CA VAL A 206 7.08 7.86 -1.90
C VAL A 206 7.64 6.82 -2.87
N ALA A 207 8.35 5.80 -2.38
CA ALA A 207 8.87 4.71 -3.20
C ALA A 207 7.77 3.98 -3.98
N LEU A 208 6.61 3.75 -3.33
CA LEU A 208 5.45 3.13 -3.97
C LEU A 208 4.75 4.06 -4.96
N ASP A 209 4.66 5.37 -4.66
CA ASP A 209 3.92 6.33 -5.48
C ASP A 209 4.68 6.69 -6.78
N ILE A 210 6.02 6.68 -6.78
CA ILE A 210 6.86 7.00 -7.96
C ILE A 210 6.40 6.28 -9.24
N GLY A 211 6.18 4.97 -9.16
CA GLY A 211 5.73 4.18 -10.31
C GLY A 211 4.34 4.59 -10.80
N HIS A 212 3.44 4.94 -9.88
CA HIS A 212 2.11 5.46 -10.19
C HIS A 212 2.19 6.85 -10.83
N ARG A 213 3.08 7.73 -10.35
CA ARG A 213 3.33 9.06 -10.93
C ARG A 213 3.79 8.96 -12.39
N PHE A 214 4.91 8.28 -12.64
CA PHE A 214 5.47 8.21 -13.98
C PHE A 214 4.60 7.38 -14.94
N GLY A 215 4.03 6.27 -14.48
CA GLY A 215 3.11 5.45 -15.28
C GLY A 215 1.87 6.22 -15.71
N SER A 216 1.24 6.96 -14.78
CA SER A 216 0.06 7.78 -15.11
C SER A 216 0.39 8.93 -16.05
N ALA A 217 1.55 9.58 -15.88
CA ALA A 217 2.01 10.64 -16.76
C ALA A 217 2.22 10.11 -18.20
N LEU A 218 2.92 8.99 -18.36
CA LEU A 218 3.21 8.37 -19.65
C LEU A 218 1.93 7.95 -20.38
N LEU A 219 1.05 7.20 -19.71
CA LEU A 219 -0.17 6.68 -20.32
C LEU A 219 -1.22 7.78 -20.60
N THR A 220 -1.18 8.88 -19.84
CA THR A 220 -1.99 10.06 -20.13
C THR A 220 -1.42 10.84 -21.31
N ALA A 221 -0.09 11.00 -21.39
CA ALA A 221 0.59 11.69 -22.48
C ALA A 221 0.26 11.04 -23.83
N THR A 222 0.33 9.71 -23.91
CA THR A 222 -0.01 8.91 -25.10
C THR A 222 -1.51 8.78 -25.36
N SER A 223 -2.37 9.39 -24.54
CA SER A 223 -3.84 9.31 -24.62
C SER A 223 -4.42 7.89 -24.52
N MET A 224 -3.66 6.95 -23.96
CA MET A 224 -4.15 5.58 -23.72
C MET A 224 -5.19 5.56 -22.59
N THR A 225 -4.99 6.45 -21.61
CA THR A 225 -5.88 6.67 -20.47
C THR A 225 -6.06 8.18 -20.22
N SER A 226 -7.07 8.53 -19.45
CA SER A 226 -7.38 9.88 -18.98
C SER A 226 -6.88 10.09 -17.55
N MET A 227 -6.66 11.35 -17.16
CA MET A 227 -6.28 11.69 -15.78
C MET A 227 -7.29 11.20 -14.73
N SER A 228 -8.57 11.05 -15.09
CA SER A 228 -9.63 10.59 -14.19
C SER A 228 -9.50 9.12 -13.79
N GLU A 229 -8.79 8.33 -14.58
CA GLU A 229 -8.50 6.92 -14.32
C GLU A 229 -7.32 6.74 -13.35
N TRP A 230 -6.60 7.82 -13.04
CA TRP A 230 -5.42 7.83 -12.17
C TRP A 230 -5.62 8.69 -10.92
N PRO A 231 -6.64 8.40 -10.08
CA PRO A 231 -6.77 9.09 -8.80
C PRO A 231 -5.51 8.85 -7.95
N PRO A 232 -5.17 9.79 -7.04
CA PRO A 232 -4.01 9.66 -6.17
C PRO A 232 -3.93 8.28 -5.49
N MET A 233 -2.72 7.73 -5.39
CA MET A 233 -2.50 6.42 -4.77
C MET A 233 -2.77 6.47 -3.26
N PHE A 234 -2.34 7.55 -2.61
CA PHE A 234 -2.52 7.83 -1.19
C PHE A 234 -3.52 8.96 -0.98
N GLY A 235 -4.27 8.91 0.12
CA GLY A 235 -5.10 10.03 0.58
C GLY A 235 -4.33 10.97 1.49
N SER A 236 -5.04 11.88 2.18
CA SER A 236 -4.39 12.86 3.06
C SER A 236 -3.95 12.25 4.38
N ILE A 237 -2.70 12.52 4.78
CA ILE A 237 -2.15 12.11 6.08
C ILE A 237 -2.95 12.68 7.26
N THR A 238 -3.61 13.81 7.08
CA THR A 238 -4.45 14.45 8.11
C THR A 238 -5.67 13.61 8.52
N SER A 239 -6.02 12.60 7.72
CA SER A 239 -7.07 11.64 8.01
C SER A 239 -6.57 10.44 8.83
N ALA A 240 -5.26 10.20 8.91
CA ALA A 240 -4.64 9.03 9.50
C ALA A 240 -4.57 9.03 11.05
N TYR A 241 -5.55 9.66 11.71
CA TYR A 241 -5.62 9.74 13.18
C TYR A 241 -6.32 8.53 13.83
N LYS A 242 -6.69 7.51 13.06
CA LYS A 242 -7.21 6.22 13.54
C LYS A 242 -6.57 5.12 12.72
N LEU A 243 -6.34 3.94 13.30
CA LEU A 243 -5.75 2.81 12.58
C LEU A 243 -6.60 2.43 11.36
N ARG A 244 -7.94 2.46 11.49
CA ARG A 244 -8.84 2.22 10.35
C ARG A 244 -8.78 3.30 9.28
N ASN A 245 -8.55 4.55 9.66
CA ASN A 245 -8.41 5.63 8.69
C ASN A 245 -7.04 5.56 8.00
N PHE A 246 -6.00 5.12 8.73
CA PHE A 246 -4.67 4.91 8.17
C PHE A 246 -4.77 3.98 6.95
N TRP A 247 -5.29 2.75 7.10
CA TRP A 247 -5.46 1.83 5.97
C TRP A 247 -6.63 2.15 5.04
N GLY A 248 -7.67 2.80 5.57
CA GLY A 248 -8.94 2.99 4.88
C GLY A 248 -9.07 4.28 4.07
N LYS A 249 -8.24 5.29 4.36
CA LYS A 249 -8.31 6.62 3.76
C LYS A 249 -6.95 7.19 3.36
N PHE A 250 -5.88 6.88 4.10
CA PHE A 250 -4.54 7.44 3.84
C PHE A 250 -3.68 6.51 2.98
N TRP A 251 -3.45 5.29 3.45
CA TRP A 251 -2.61 4.29 2.78
C TRP A 251 -3.20 3.82 1.45
N HIS A 252 -2.35 3.32 0.56
CA HIS A 252 -2.79 2.85 -0.75
C HIS A 252 -3.78 1.68 -0.65
N GLN A 253 -4.73 1.64 -1.59
CA GLN A 253 -5.82 0.66 -1.58
C GLN A 253 -5.70 -0.41 -2.68
N PHE A 254 -4.56 -0.51 -3.36
CA PHE A 254 -4.34 -1.52 -4.42
C PHE A 254 -4.73 -2.96 -4.05
N PRO A 255 -4.36 -3.52 -2.88
CA PRO A 255 -4.74 -4.90 -2.56
C PRO A 255 -6.21 -5.03 -2.14
N ARG A 256 -6.93 -3.92 -1.91
CA ARG A 256 -8.21 -3.95 -1.21
C ARG A 256 -9.28 -4.72 -1.97
N TRP A 257 -9.35 -4.55 -3.30
CA TRP A 257 -10.35 -5.23 -4.10
C TRP A 257 -10.17 -6.75 -4.05
N SER A 258 -8.99 -7.25 -4.40
CA SER A 258 -8.71 -8.68 -4.42
C SER A 258 -8.86 -9.30 -3.03
N LEU A 259 -8.19 -8.77 -2.01
CA LEU A 259 -8.20 -9.36 -0.66
C LEU A 259 -9.60 -9.37 -0.02
N THR A 260 -10.40 -8.33 -0.27
CA THR A 260 -11.78 -8.30 0.24
C THR A 260 -12.65 -9.37 -0.44
N SER A 261 -12.43 -9.68 -1.71
CA SER A 261 -13.16 -10.77 -2.39
C SER A 261 -12.88 -12.14 -1.76
N TYR A 262 -11.62 -12.44 -1.44
CA TYR A 262 -11.27 -13.67 -0.71
C TYR A 262 -11.87 -13.71 0.68
N SER A 263 -11.82 -12.59 1.41
CA SER A 263 -12.45 -12.47 2.71
C SER A 263 -13.97 -12.67 2.65
N ASN A 264 -14.63 -12.15 1.62
CA ASN A 264 -16.05 -12.36 1.40
C ASN A 264 -16.38 -13.81 1.03
N LEU A 265 -15.56 -14.46 0.19
CA LEU A 265 -15.72 -15.88 -0.13
C LEU A 265 -15.72 -16.72 1.16
N ILE A 266 -14.70 -16.55 2.00
CA ILE A 266 -14.58 -17.31 3.24
C ILE A 266 -15.72 -16.98 4.21
N THR A 267 -15.95 -15.68 4.48
CA THR A 267 -16.90 -15.29 5.54
C THR A 267 -18.36 -15.40 5.12
N ARG A 268 -18.70 -15.16 3.85
CA ARG A 268 -20.08 -15.08 3.36
C ARG A 268 -20.54 -16.35 2.68
N GLU A 269 -19.71 -16.92 1.82
CA GLU A 269 -20.11 -18.11 1.05
C GLU A 269 -19.86 -19.39 1.86
N TRP A 270 -18.67 -19.54 2.45
CA TRP A 270 -18.31 -20.77 3.17
C TRP A 270 -18.85 -20.79 4.59
N LEU A 271 -18.60 -19.74 5.37
CA LEU A 271 -19.01 -19.68 6.78
C LEU A 271 -20.40 -19.07 7.01
N ARG A 272 -21.01 -18.47 5.98
CA ARG A 272 -22.36 -17.86 6.03
C ARG A 272 -22.58 -16.89 7.20
N ILE A 273 -21.53 -16.15 7.57
CA ILE A 273 -21.57 -15.21 8.69
C ILE A 273 -22.45 -14.00 8.32
N PRO A 274 -23.34 -13.52 9.21
CA PRO A 274 -24.16 -12.35 8.93
C PRO A 274 -23.34 -11.08 8.66
N LYS A 275 -23.78 -10.29 7.66
CA LYS A 275 -23.04 -9.09 7.18
C LYS A 275 -22.76 -8.07 8.27
N GLN A 276 -23.72 -7.87 9.17
CA GLN A 276 -23.69 -6.83 10.19
C GLN A 276 -23.20 -7.33 11.55
N SER A 277 -22.76 -8.58 11.66
CA SER A 277 -22.23 -9.12 12.91
C SER A 277 -20.88 -8.50 13.27
N LEU A 278 -20.67 -8.26 14.57
CA LEU A 278 -19.41 -7.77 15.12
C LEU A 278 -18.26 -8.75 14.84
N PHE A 279 -18.52 -10.05 15.06
CA PHE A 279 -17.60 -11.13 14.75
C PHE A 279 -17.21 -11.14 13.27
N GLY A 280 -18.20 -11.07 12.36
CA GLY A 280 -17.95 -11.02 10.93
C GLY A 280 -17.10 -9.82 10.52
N ARG A 281 -17.24 -8.67 11.17
CA ARG A 281 -16.41 -7.48 10.90
C ARG A 281 -14.94 -7.73 11.25
N TYR A 282 -14.64 -8.27 12.43
CA TYR A 282 -13.26 -8.53 12.83
C TYR A 282 -12.64 -9.71 12.08
N LEU A 283 -13.41 -10.77 11.82
CA LEU A 283 -12.93 -11.90 11.04
C LEU A 283 -12.58 -11.48 9.60
N ASN A 284 -13.40 -10.63 8.98
CA ASN A 284 -13.07 -10.08 7.65
C ASN A 284 -11.74 -9.31 7.69
N ASN A 285 -11.54 -8.46 8.70
CA ASN A 285 -10.27 -7.75 8.85
C ASN A 285 -9.10 -8.72 9.06
N ALA A 286 -9.29 -9.77 9.86
CA ALA A 286 -8.25 -10.77 10.13
C ALA A 286 -7.84 -11.52 8.87
N ILE A 287 -8.79 -11.93 8.03
CA ILE A 287 -8.50 -12.60 6.76
C ILE A 287 -7.79 -11.65 5.79
N VAL A 288 -8.27 -10.40 5.65
CA VAL A 288 -7.61 -9.41 4.77
C VAL A 288 -6.17 -9.14 5.22
N PHE A 289 -5.94 -8.95 6.52
CA PHE A 289 -4.58 -8.74 7.03
C PHE A 289 -3.71 -10.00 6.96
N ALA A 290 -4.26 -11.20 7.17
CA ALA A 290 -3.53 -12.45 6.99
C ALA A 290 -3.06 -12.61 5.53
N LEU A 291 -3.94 -12.35 4.56
CA LEU A 291 -3.59 -12.38 3.14
C LEU A 291 -2.57 -11.29 2.78
N SER A 292 -2.69 -10.11 3.37
CA SER A 292 -1.68 -9.05 3.22
C SER A 292 -0.31 -9.49 3.77
N GLY A 293 -0.29 -10.16 4.93
CA GLY A 293 0.92 -10.76 5.49
C GLY A 293 1.52 -11.82 4.58
N ALA A 294 0.69 -12.70 4.00
CA ALA A 294 1.15 -13.71 3.05
C ALA A 294 1.78 -13.10 1.79
N VAL A 295 1.24 -11.99 1.27
CA VAL A 295 1.83 -11.25 0.14
C VAL A 295 3.23 -10.74 0.47
N HIS A 296 3.46 -10.28 1.70
CA HIS A 296 4.77 -9.80 2.13
C HIS A 296 5.72 -10.92 2.55
N LEU A 297 5.18 -12.05 3.03
CA LEU A 297 5.94 -13.28 3.25
C LEU A 297 6.51 -13.82 1.93
N ALA A 298 5.70 -13.80 0.86
CA ALA A 298 6.18 -14.11 -0.49
C ALA A 298 7.30 -13.18 -0.95
N ALA A 299 7.24 -11.88 -0.58
CA ALA A 299 8.34 -10.95 -0.85
C ALA A 299 9.61 -11.33 -0.06
N ASN A 300 9.48 -11.67 1.23
CA ASN A 300 10.61 -12.14 2.03
C ASN A 300 11.31 -13.35 1.41
N TRP A 301 10.55 -14.36 0.99
CA TRP A 301 11.11 -15.58 0.41
C TRP A 301 11.89 -15.30 -0.87
N LYS A 302 11.36 -14.43 -1.74
CA LYS A 302 12.06 -14.03 -2.96
C LYS A 302 13.31 -13.19 -2.68
N SER A 303 13.28 -12.38 -1.62
CA SER A 303 14.38 -11.52 -1.17
C SER A 303 15.41 -12.25 -0.29
N ASN A 304 15.22 -13.54 0.03
CA ASN A 304 16.01 -14.30 1.01
C ASN A 304 16.01 -13.70 2.44
N ILE A 305 14.89 -13.14 2.90
CA ILE A 305 14.72 -12.50 4.22
C ILE A 305 13.85 -13.36 5.14
N PHE A 306 14.28 -14.60 5.36
CA PHE A 306 13.52 -15.61 6.11
C PHE A 306 13.38 -15.28 7.61
N ASP A 307 14.33 -14.53 8.17
CA ASP A 307 14.30 -14.10 9.57
C ASP A 307 13.16 -13.10 9.87
N GLY A 308 12.57 -12.51 8.82
CA GLY A 308 11.44 -11.57 8.93
C GLY A 308 10.05 -12.19 8.81
N ASP A 309 9.94 -13.49 8.58
CA ASP A 309 8.66 -14.14 8.21
C ASP A 309 7.60 -14.02 9.32
N VAL A 310 7.98 -14.36 10.55
CA VAL A 310 7.09 -14.31 11.71
C VAL A 310 6.69 -12.86 12.02
N GLY A 311 7.66 -11.95 12.06
CA GLY A 311 7.43 -10.54 12.37
C GLY A 311 6.55 -9.83 11.34
N CYS A 312 6.73 -10.16 10.06
CA CYS A 312 5.86 -9.69 8.98
C CYS A 312 4.40 -10.12 9.19
N CYS A 313 4.15 -11.40 9.48
CA CYS A 313 2.81 -11.90 9.72
C CYS A 313 2.15 -11.26 10.95
N LEU A 314 2.91 -11.16 12.05
CA LEU A 314 2.44 -10.53 13.29
C LEU A 314 2.16 -9.05 13.10
N PHE A 315 2.97 -8.31 12.34
CA PHE A 315 2.73 -6.91 12.01
C PHE A 315 1.35 -6.71 11.39
N TYR A 316 1.01 -7.45 10.33
CA TYR A 316 -0.29 -7.28 9.68
C TYR A 316 -1.45 -7.71 10.58
N LEU A 317 -1.35 -8.85 11.26
CA LEU A 317 -2.40 -9.34 12.16
C LEU A 317 -2.62 -8.44 13.38
N SER A 318 -1.57 -7.74 13.86
CA SER A 318 -1.65 -6.83 15.00
C SER A 318 -2.71 -5.74 14.82
N PHE A 319 -2.97 -5.30 13.58
CA PHE A 319 -3.97 -4.27 13.30
C PHE A 319 -5.39 -4.72 13.67
N VAL A 320 -5.68 -6.02 13.66
CA VAL A 320 -6.98 -6.54 14.15
C VAL A 320 -7.11 -6.29 15.64
N VAL A 321 -6.06 -6.57 16.41
CA VAL A 321 -6.00 -6.29 17.85
C VAL A 321 -6.08 -4.79 18.10
N GLY A 322 -5.30 -4.00 17.36
CA GLY A 322 -5.35 -2.53 17.42
C GLY A 322 -6.75 -1.98 17.13
N TYR A 323 -7.48 -2.57 16.17
CA TYR A 323 -8.87 -2.22 15.86
C TYR A 323 -9.86 -2.55 16.98
N ILE A 324 -9.64 -3.64 17.72
CA ILE A 324 -10.46 -4.01 18.87
C ILE A 324 -10.21 -3.03 20.02
N ILE A 325 -8.95 -2.77 20.34
CA ILE A 325 -8.55 -1.80 21.39
C ILE A 325 -9.10 -0.41 21.06
N GLU A 326 -8.88 0.06 19.83
CA GLU A 326 -9.34 1.37 19.37
C GLU A 326 -10.88 1.51 19.48
N ASP A 327 -11.65 0.48 19.12
CA ASP A 327 -13.10 0.49 19.24
C ASP A 327 -13.57 0.46 20.70
N PHE A 328 -12.92 -0.34 21.54
CA PHE A 328 -13.26 -0.46 22.95
C PHE A 328 -13.03 0.87 23.68
N ILE A 329 -11.88 1.51 23.46
CA ILE A 329 -11.57 2.83 24.04
C ILE A 329 -12.57 3.88 23.55
N GLN A 330 -12.89 3.88 22.24
CA GLN A 330 -13.89 4.80 21.69
C GLN A 330 -15.28 4.57 22.30
N HIS A 331 -15.66 3.31 22.55
CA HIS A 331 -16.93 2.98 23.18
C HIS A 331 -17.01 3.49 24.62
N ILE A 332 -15.99 3.25 25.44
CA ILE A 332 -15.90 3.77 26.82
C ILE A 332 -15.97 5.29 26.82
N TRP A 333 -15.14 5.92 25.99
CA TRP A 333 -15.05 7.38 25.91
C TRP A 333 -16.38 8.01 25.53
N ASN A 334 -17.04 7.51 24.47
CA ASN A 334 -18.33 8.05 24.02
C ASN A 334 -19.45 7.84 25.05
N SER A 335 -19.39 6.75 25.81
CA SER A 335 -20.37 6.45 26.86
C SER A 335 -20.22 7.37 28.08
N GLY A 336 -18.98 7.72 28.45
CA GLY A 336 -18.69 8.62 29.57
C GLY A 336 -18.78 10.11 29.22
N LYS A 337 -18.43 10.48 27.98
CA LYS A 337 -18.33 11.87 27.52
C LYS A 337 -19.62 12.67 27.69
N GLY A 338 -20.77 12.09 27.35
CA GLY A 338 -22.06 12.76 27.49
C GLY A 338 -22.39 13.13 28.94
N ARG A 339 -22.10 12.22 29.88
CA ARG A 339 -22.30 12.46 31.31
C ARG A 339 -21.35 13.51 31.86
N MET A 340 -20.07 13.45 31.47
CA MET A 340 -19.04 14.40 31.90
C MET A 340 -19.32 15.83 31.39
N ILE A 341 -19.76 15.98 30.14
CA ILE A 341 -20.07 17.30 29.58
C ILE A 341 -21.39 17.84 30.14
N GLY A 342 -22.37 16.96 30.43
CA GLY A 342 -23.67 17.33 30.97
C GLY A 342 -23.65 17.93 32.38
N THR A 343 -22.57 17.74 33.15
CA THR A 343 -22.41 18.34 34.48
C THR A 343 -21.74 19.73 34.45
N LEU A 344 -21.30 20.20 33.28
CA LEU A 344 -20.65 21.50 33.13
C LEU A 344 -21.67 22.64 33.00
N SER A 345 -21.26 23.84 33.41
CA SER A 345 -22.03 25.07 33.16
C SER A 345 -22.18 25.33 31.64
N PRO A 346 -23.20 26.07 31.18
CA PRO A 346 -23.43 26.29 29.74
C PRO A 346 -22.25 26.91 28.98
N SER A 347 -21.51 27.83 29.62
CA SER A 347 -20.31 28.44 29.03
C SER A 347 -19.14 27.46 28.93
N ALA A 348 -18.94 26.64 29.96
CA ALA A 348 -17.92 25.59 29.97
C ALA A 348 -18.25 24.47 28.98
N MET A 349 -19.52 24.10 28.85
CA MET A 349 -20.02 23.13 27.87
C MET A 349 -19.71 23.57 26.44
N LYS A 350 -20.02 24.83 26.09
CA LYS A 350 -19.72 25.39 24.76
C LYS A 350 -18.21 25.35 24.44
N LYS A 351 -17.37 25.69 25.42
CA LYS A 351 -15.90 25.62 25.29
C LYS A 351 -15.41 24.18 25.13
N SER A 352 -15.97 23.24 25.89
CA SER A 352 -15.63 21.82 25.77
C SER A 352 -15.98 21.28 24.38
N TYR A 353 -17.16 21.60 23.83
CA TYR A 353 -17.52 21.16 22.48
C TYR A 353 -16.63 21.73 21.37
N SER A 354 -16.04 22.92 21.55
CA SER A 354 -15.12 23.49 20.56
C SER A 354 -13.70 22.92 20.65
N VAL A 355 -13.19 22.62 21.85
CA VAL A 355 -11.80 22.17 22.04
C VAL A 355 -11.65 20.65 21.94
N LEU A 356 -12.63 19.91 22.46
CA LEU A 356 -12.53 18.45 22.63
C LEU A 356 -12.24 17.67 21.34
N PRO A 357 -12.83 17.99 20.17
CA PRO A 357 -12.51 17.28 18.92
C PRO A 357 -11.03 17.35 18.54
N TYR A 358 -10.35 18.46 18.84
CA TYR A 358 -8.92 18.63 18.56
C TYR A 358 -8.06 17.78 19.50
N LEU A 359 -8.42 17.72 20.78
CA LEU A 359 -7.75 16.86 21.77
C LEU A 359 -7.96 15.38 21.45
N GLU A 360 -9.19 14.97 21.12
CA GLU A 360 -9.51 13.61 20.67
C GLU A 360 -8.67 13.24 19.44
N LYS A 361 -8.55 14.16 18.48
CA LYS A 361 -7.70 13.95 17.30
C LYS A 361 -6.23 13.82 17.66
N ALA A 362 -5.70 14.67 18.56
CA ALA A 362 -4.31 14.61 19.00
C ALA A 362 -3.98 13.28 19.71
N VAL A 363 -4.85 12.85 20.63
CA VAL A 363 -4.72 11.54 21.31
C VAL A 363 -4.77 10.40 20.31
N ALA A 364 -5.67 10.47 19.33
CA ALA A 364 -5.81 9.43 18.33
C ALA A 364 -4.60 9.38 17.35
N VAL A 365 -4.00 10.53 17.02
CA VAL A 365 -2.70 10.58 16.30
C VAL A 365 -1.59 9.95 17.13
N ALA A 366 -1.49 10.29 18.42
CA ALA A 366 -0.50 9.72 19.32
C ALA A 366 -0.67 8.19 19.44
N TRP A 367 -1.90 7.70 19.50
CA TRP A 367 -2.23 6.27 19.47
C TRP A 367 -1.71 5.59 18.20
N VAL A 368 -2.01 6.15 17.01
CA VAL A 368 -1.56 5.57 15.73
C VAL A 368 -0.03 5.55 15.65
N LEU A 369 0.64 6.65 16.01
CA LEU A 369 2.10 6.72 16.00
C LEU A 369 2.75 5.77 17.01
N GLY A 370 2.21 5.70 18.22
CA GLY A 370 2.69 4.78 19.25
C GLY A 370 2.53 3.33 18.84
N PHE A 371 1.34 2.97 18.31
CA PHE A 371 1.07 1.64 17.78
C PHE A 371 2.05 1.27 16.66
N LEU A 372 2.21 2.15 15.65
CA LEU A 372 3.15 1.92 14.55
C LEU A 372 4.59 1.81 15.06
N THR A 373 5.00 2.59 16.05
CA THR A 373 6.36 2.51 16.63
C THR A 373 6.63 1.15 17.29
N ILE A 374 5.60 0.52 17.84
CA ILE A 374 5.70 -0.80 18.46
C ILE A 374 5.80 -1.89 17.39
N VAL A 375 4.90 -1.88 16.40
CA VAL A 375 4.74 -3.01 15.46
C VAL A 375 5.62 -2.91 14.21
N THR A 376 5.98 -1.70 13.77
CA THR A 376 6.80 -1.50 12.55
C THR A 376 8.14 -2.25 12.62
N PRO A 377 8.89 -2.25 13.75
CA PRO A 377 10.12 -3.03 13.89
C PRO A 377 10.00 -4.51 13.54
N TRP A 378 8.89 -5.16 13.87
CA TRP A 378 8.64 -6.58 13.55
C TRP A 378 8.71 -6.85 12.06
N TRP A 379 8.34 -5.85 11.25
CA TRP A 379 8.41 -5.94 9.80
C TRP A 379 9.74 -5.42 9.26
N ILE A 380 10.22 -4.26 9.72
CA ILE A 380 11.28 -3.53 9.02
C ILE A 380 12.71 -3.93 9.42
N TYR A 381 12.94 -4.39 10.66
CA TYR A 381 14.31 -4.70 11.13
C TYR A 381 15.01 -5.78 10.30
N PRO A 382 14.35 -6.90 9.93
CA PRO A 382 14.92 -7.87 9.00
C PRO A 382 15.44 -7.23 7.70
N TYR A 383 14.70 -6.30 7.10
CA TYR A 383 15.16 -5.58 5.90
C TYR A 383 16.32 -4.64 6.19
N LEU A 384 16.31 -3.93 7.32
CA LEU A 384 17.40 -3.01 7.69
C LEU A 384 18.73 -3.74 7.90
N ARG A 385 18.69 -5.03 8.25
CA ARG A 385 19.88 -5.90 8.36
C ARG A 385 20.48 -6.28 7.01
N GLN A 386 19.71 -6.19 5.94
CA GLN A 386 20.14 -6.53 4.58
C GLN A 386 20.75 -5.30 3.89
N GLN A 387 22.08 -5.25 3.80
CA GLN A 387 22.83 -4.13 3.21
C GLN A 387 22.49 -3.77 1.75
N PRO A 388 22.25 -4.71 0.82
CA PRO A 388 21.97 -4.33 -0.56
C PRO A 388 20.56 -3.73 -0.73
N VAL A 389 19.66 -3.81 0.26
CA VAL A 389 18.25 -3.41 0.14
C VAL A 389 18.01 -1.91 0.36
N LEU A 390 19.05 -1.09 0.57
CA LEU A 390 18.91 0.32 0.97
C LEU A 390 19.43 1.34 -0.05
N THR A 391 19.42 1.02 -1.34
CA THR A 391 19.87 1.93 -2.40
C THR A 391 18.78 2.18 -3.44
N VAL A 392 18.86 3.38 -4.03
CA VAL A 392 18.14 3.71 -5.27
C VAL A 392 19.08 3.48 -6.47
N PRO A 393 18.56 3.33 -7.70
CA PRO A 393 19.40 3.12 -8.89
C PRO A 393 20.48 4.19 -9.10
N TYR A 394 20.18 5.44 -8.74
CA TYR A 394 21.14 6.55 -8.74
C TYR A 394 20.94 7.42 -7.50
N SER A 395 21.97 7.54 -6.66
CA SER A 395 21.91 8.35 -5.42
C SER A 395 22.43 9.76 -5.65
N PHE A 396 21.51 10.73 -5.55
CA PHE A 396 21.84 12.15 -5.49
C PHE A 396 22.52 12.50 -4.17
N VAL A 397 22.21 11.79 -3.09
CA VAL A 397 22.87 11.97 -1.79
C VAL A 397 24.36 11.64 -1.86
N ASP A 398 24.74 10.57 -2.57
CA ASP A 398 26.14 10.21 -2.73
C ASP A 398 26.89 11.18 -3.66
N THR A 399 26.19 11.74 -4.65
CA THR A 399 26.79 12.68 -5.62
C THR A 399 26.92 14.10 -5.07
N PHE A 400 25.89 14.62 -4.40
CA PHE A 400 25.79 16.03 -4.01
C PHE A 400 25.82 16.27 -2.50
N GLY A 401 25.82 15.20 -1.69
CA GLY A 401 25.86 15.27 -0.24
C GLY A 401 24.49 15.43 0.42
N MET A 402 24.37 14.85 1.63
CA MET A 402 23.13 14.79 2.42
C MET A 402 22.52 16.18 2.68
N THR A 403 23.32 17.15 3.12
CA THR A 403 22.84 18.50 3.50
C THR A 403 22.22 19.25 2.32
N ASN A 404 22.84 19.15 1.14
CA ASN A 404 22.34 19.77 -0.08
C ASN A 404 21.03 19.11 -0.51
N MET A 405 20.96 17.79 -0.46
CA MET A 405 19.74 17.06 -0.83
C MET A 405 18.59 17.30 0.14
N LEU A 406 18.85 17.39 1.45
CA LEU A 406 17.84 17.81 2.43
C LEU A 406 17.29 19.20 2.13
N SER A 407 18.16 20.15 1.79
CA SER A 407 17.76 21.51 1.41
C SER A 407 16.91 21.51 0.14
N SER A 408 17.34 20.78 -0.89
CA SER A 408 16.60 20.62 -2.15
C SER A 408 15.24 19.97 -1.95
N ALA A 409 15.14 18.93 -1.10
CA ALA A 409 13.87 18.30 -0.78
C ALA A 409 12.91 19.26 -0.05
N GLY A 410 13.43 20.06 0.90
CA GLY A 410 12.65 21.08 1.60
C GLY A 410 12.14 22.18 0.67
N LEU A 411 13.02 22.75 -0.16
CA LEU A 411 12.64 23.75 -1.16
C LEU A 411 11.66 23.18 -2.20
N GLY A 412 11.89 21.94 -2.65
CA GLY A 412 10.99 21.23 -3.54
C GLY A 412 9.60 21.03 -2.95
N ALA A 413 9.50 20.72 -1.65
CA ALA A 413 8.20 20.58 -0.97
C ALA A 413 7.43 21.90 -0.96
N VAL A 414 8.11 23.02 -0.67
CA VAL A 414 7.51 24.36 -0.71
C VAL A 414 7.06 24.72 -2.13
N PHE A 415 7.90 24.48 -3.12
CA PHE A 415 7.58 24.70 -4.53
C PHE A 415 6.35 23.89 -4.96
N LEU A 416 6.31 22.59 -4.65
CA LEU A 416 5.18 21.72 -4.99
C LEU A 416 3.88 22.17 -4.31
N TYR A 417 3.96 22.64 -3.07
CA TYR A 417 2.81 23.18 -2.35
C TYR A 417 2.28 24.47 -3.01
N GLN A 418 3.17 25.40 -3.34
CA GLN A 418 2.80 26.71 -3.91
C GLN A 418 2.32 26.60 -5.36
N VAL A 419 3.01 25.81 -6.19
CA VAL A 419 2.76 25.75 -7.64
C VAL A 419 1.69 24.71 -7.99
N PHE A 420 1.72 23.55 -7.34
CA PHE A 420 0.85 22.41 -7.71
C PHE A 420 -0.23 22.09 -6.67
N GLU A 421 -0.38 22.92 -5.64
CA GLU A 421 -1.24 22.67 -4.47
C GLU A 421 -1.05 21.25 -3.92
N ALA A 422 0.19 20.73 -3.97
CA ALA A 422 0.51 19.40 -3.49
C ALA A 422 0.50 19.40 -1.96
N ARG A 423 -0.53 18.78 -1.38
CA ARG A 423 -0.68 18.64 0.07
C ARG A 423 -0.15 17.28 0.53
N PRO A 424 0.45 17.20 1.73
CA PRO A 424 0.97 15.97 2.32
C PRO A 424 -0.12 14.92 2.66
#